data_AF-A0A662W5B0-F1
#
_entry.id   AF-A0A662W5B0-F1
#
_cell.length_a   1.000
_cell.length_b   1.000
_cell.length_c   1.000
_cell.angle_alpha   90.00
_cell.angle_beta   90.00
_cell.angle_gamma   90.00
#
_symmetry.space_group_name_H-M   'P 1'
#
loop_
_entity.id
_entity.type
_entity.pdbx_description
1 polymer ?
#
loop_
_entity_poly.entity_id
_entity_poly.type
_entity_poly.pdbx_seq_one_letter_code
_entity_poly.pdbx_strand_id
1 'polypeptide(L)'
;MDVEKIIELFRLAKSKDWKPWELQSELRKLCENVVSVGDDLSFTIKFERDLEVDETAIMKLKTRKTKIYPFKTAYRFNKGYIAVDDRFLRVSREIDEDKLPYILSCIKIKE
;
A
#
# COMPACT_ATOMS: atom_id res chain seq x y z
N MET A 1 0.82 0.01 13.39
CA MET A 1 1.65 0.46 12.25
C MET A 1 1.29 1.91 11.98
N ASP A 2 2.29 2.79 11.90
CA ASP A 2 2.08 4.23 11.70
C ASP A 2 2.04 4.58 10.20
N VAL A 3 1.25 5.59 9.83
CA VAL A 3 1.18 6.19 8.49
C VAL A 3 2.56 6.68 8.05
N GLU A 4 3.32 7.31 8.94
CA GLU A 4 4.66 7.82 8.64
C GLU A 4 5.60 6.71 8.15
N LYS A 5 5.50 5.53 8.77
CA LYS A 5 6.31 4.37 8.42
C LYS A 5 5.95 3.82 7.04
N ILE A 6 4.68 3.85 6.65
CA ILE A 6 4.25 3.43 5.30
C ILE A 6 4.78 4.41 4.24
N ILE A 7 4.78 5.71 4.53
CA ILE A 7 5.35 6.73 3.64
C ILE A 7 6.86 6.54 3.47
N GLU A 8 7.58 6.20 4.53
CA GLU A 8 9.02 5.89 4.46
C GLU A 8 9.29 4.68 3.56
N LEU A 9 8.55 3.58 3.75
CA LEU A 9 8.63 2.40 2.89
C LEU A 9 8.36 2.73 1.42
N PHE A 10 7.35 3.57 1.18
CA PHE A 10 7.00 4.03 -0.16
C PHE A 10 8.11 4.87 -0.81
N ARG A 11 8.72 5.80 -0.07
CA ARG A 11 9.87 6.58 -0.56
C ARG A 11 11.05 5.69 -0.90
N LEU A 12 11.34 4.69 -0.07
CA LEU A 12 12.39 3.72 -0.36
C LEU A 12 12.10 2.95 -1.66
N ALA A 13 10.86 2.49 -1.86
CA ALA A 13 10.44 1.81 -3.08
C ALA A 13 10.57 2.68 -4.36
N LYS A 14 10.45 4.01 -4.24
CA LYS A 14 10.63 4.96 -5.36
C LYS A 14 12.05 5.48 -5.54
N SER A 15 12.92 5.32 -4.55
CA SER A 15 14.24 5.96 -4.50
C SER A 15 15.14 5.61 -5.70
N LYS A 16 14.97 4.42 -6.28
CA LYS A 16 15.67 3.96 -7.47
C LYS A 16 14.90 2.79 -8.09
N ASP A 17 15.39 2.30 -9.22
CA ASP A 17 14.87 1.06 -9.80
C ASP A 17 15.53 -0.14 -9.11
N TRP A 18 14.73 -0.87 -8.35
CA TRP A 18 15.18 -2.00 -7.56
C TRP A 18 14.91 -3.30 -8.28
N LYS A 19 15.67 -4.34 -7.94
CA LYS A 19 15.19 -5.71 -8.17
C LYS A 19 14.20 -6.07 -7.04
N PRO A 20 13.09 -6.79 -7.31
CA PRO A 20 12.07 -7.06 -6.29
C PRO A 20 12.61 -7.67 -4.99
N TRP A 21 13.56 -8.60 -5.08
CA TRP A 21 14.18 -9.22 -3.91
C TRP A 21 15.07 -8.27 -3.09
N GLU A 22 15.76 -7.34 -3.76
CA GLU A 22 16.58 -6.33 -3.10
C GLU A 22 15.67 -5.37 -2.33
N LEU A 23 14.62 -4.88 -2.99
CA LEU A 23 13.64 -4.01 -2.34
C LEU A 23 12.96 -4.71 -1.16
N GLN A 24 12.59 -5.98 -1.30
CA GLN A 24 12.02 -6.75 -0.20
C GLN A 24 12.96 -6.84 1.00
N SER A 25 14.26 -7.05 0.76
CA SER A 25 15.27 -7.10 1.81
C SER A 25 15.38 -5.75 2.54
N GLU A 26 15.49 -4.65 1.79
CA GLU A 26 15.63 -3.31 2.39
C GLU A 26 14.36 -2.85 3.12
N LEU A 27 13.17 -3.08 2.54
CA LEU A 27 11.91 -2.77 3.21
C LEU A 27 11.74 -3.53 4.51
N ARG A 28 12.16 -4.81 4.56
CA ARG A 28 12.09 -5.63 5.79
C ARG A 28 13.03 -5.15 6.89
N LYS A 29 14.16 -4.54 6.55
CA LYS A 29 15.05 -3.92 7.56
C LYS A 29 14.37 -2.74 8.25
N LEU A 30 13.56 -1.97 7.52
CA LEU A 30 12.77 -0.87 8.09
C LEU A 30 11.53 -1.37 8.82
N CYS A 31 10.87 -2.38 8.26
CA CYS A 31 9.58 -2.88 8.72
C CYS A 31 9.44 -4.38 8.49
N GLU A 32 9.57 -5.18 9.55
CA GLU A 32 9.44 -6.63 9.50
C GLU A 32 8.06 -7.13 9.03
N ASN A 33 7.04 -6.28 9.16
CA ASN A 33 5.68 -6.56 8.70
C ASN A 33 5.52 -6.57 7.17
N VAL A 34 6.55 -6.19 6.41
CA VAL A 34 6.56 -6.30 4.94
C VAL A 34 6.66 -7.77 4.54
N VAL A 35 5.57 -8.32 4.01
CA VAL A 35 5.46 -9.74 3.71
C VAL A 35 5.93 -10.09 2.30
N SER A 36 5.73 -9.20 1.33
CA SER A 36 6.10 -9.46 -0.07
C SER A 36 6.31 -8.16 -0.86
N VAL A 37 7.11 -8.26 -1.92
CA VAL A 37 7.25 -7.26 -2.98
C VAL A 37 6.91 -7.91 -4.32
N GLY A 38 6.07 -7.26 -5.12
CA GLY A 38 5.72 -7.70 -6.47
C GLY A 38 6.74 -7.27 -7.52
N ASP A 39 6.65 -7.84 -8.72
CA ASP A 39 7.50 -7.45 -9.87
C ASP A 39 7.29 -6.00 -10.30
N ASP A 40 6.11 -5.45 -10.02
CA ASP A 40 5.77 -4.03 -10.19
C ASP A 40 6.31 -3.13 -9.06
N LEU A 41 7.14 -3.70 -8.17
CA LEU A 41 7.74 -3.05 -7.00
C LEU A 41 6.72 -2.46 -6.01
N SER A 42 5.47 -2.92 -6.10
CA SER A 42 4.50 -2.74 -5.03
C SER A 42 4.86 -3.63 -3.85
N PHE A 43 4.57 -3.18 -2.63
CA PHE A 43 4.89 -3.92 -1.41
C PHE A 43 3.64 -4.18 -0.59
N THR A 44 3.61 -5.32 0.08
CA THR A 44 2.49 -5.74 0.94
C THR A 44 2.93 -5.71 2.41
N ILE A 45 2.16 -5.04 3.24
CA ILE A 45 2.33 -4.96 4.70
C ILE A 45 1.22 -5.77 5.37
N LYS A 46 1.60 -6.55 6.40
CA LYS A 46 0.66 -7.25 7.28
C LYS A 46 0.44 -6.46 8.57
N PHE A 47 -0.82 -6.28 8.93
CA PHE A 47 -1.26 -5.66 10.17
C PHE A 47 -1.66 -6.73 11.19
N GLU A 48 -1.71 -6.35 12.47
CA GLU A 48 -2.12 -7.25 13.55
C GLU A 48 -3.62 -7.54 13.52
N ARG A 49 -4.40 -6.58 13.01
CA ARG A 49 -5.86 -6.62 12.91
C ARG A 49 -6.30 -6.33 11.49
N ASP A 50 -7.55 -6.64 11.21
CA ASP A 50 -8.18 -6.40 9.92
C ASP A 50 -8.25 -4.91 9.59
N LEU A 51 -8.17 -4.60 8.31
CA LEU A 51 -8.30 -3.26 7.79
C LEU A 51 -9.70 -3.03 7.26
N GLU A 52 -10.17 -1.80 7.40
CA GLU A 52 -11.38 -1.29 6.78
C GLU A 52 -11.03 -0.06 5.95
N VAL A 53 -11.64 0.03 4.76
CA VAL A 53 -11.48 1.19 3.89
C VAL A 53 -12.77 1.98 3.93
N ASP A 54 -12.66 3.28 4.24
CA ASP A 54 -13.75 4.23 4.03
C ASP A 54 -13.96 4.41 2.52
N GLU A 55 -14.89 3.61 1.97
CA GLU A 55 -15.20 3.62 0.55
C GLU A 55 -15.71 4.99 0.09
N THR A 56 -16.40 5.73 0.95
CA THR A 56 -16.93 7.05 0.60
C THR A 56 -15.80 8.06 0.48
N ALA A 57 -14.85 8.05 1.41
CA ALA A 57 -13.71 8.96 1.39
C ALA A 57 -12.73 8.65 0.26
N ILE A 58 -12.42 7.37 0.01
CA ILE A 58 -11.46 6.99 -1.04
C ILE A 58 -12.01 7.30 -2.43
N MET A 59 -13.32 7.10 -2.68
CA MET A 59 -13.94 7.37 -3.97
C MET A 59 -13.94 8.86 -4.35
N LYS A 60 -13.83 9.78 -3.37
CA LYS A 60 -13.65 11.22 -3.63
C LYS A 60 -12.32 11.55 -4.33
N LEU A 61 -11.34 10.64 -4.28
CA LEU A 61 -10.04 10.79 -4.95
C LEU A 61 -10.06 10.43 -6.44
N LYS A 62 -11.26 10.38 -7.05
CA LYS A 62 -11.46 9.95 -8.45
C LYS A 62 -10.90 8.54 -8.70
N THR A 63 -11.00 7.66 -7.70
CA THR A 63 -10.55 6.27 -7.81
C THR A 63 -11.57 5.41 -8.53
N ARG A 64 -11.08 4.31 -9.11
CA ARG A 64 -11.91 3.22 -9.61
C ARG A 64 -11.67 1.97 -8.78
N LYS A 65 -12.73 1.40 -8.21
CA LYS A 65 -12.69 0.05 -7.61
C LYS A 65 -12.36 -0.97 -8.70
N THR A 66 -11.36 -1.80 -8.46
CA THR A 66 -10.84 -2.77 -9.42
C THR A 66 -10.52 -4.10 -8.74
N LYS A 67 -10.17 -5.11 -9.54
CA LYS A 67 -9.74 -6.42 -9.06
C LYS A 67 -8.23 -6.56 -9.25
N ILE A 68 -7.51 -6.84 -8.16
CA ILE A 68 -6.08 -7.16 -8.17
C ILE A 68 -5.91 -8.45 -7.37
N TYR A 69 -5.72 -9.58 -8.06
CA TYR A 69 -5.53 -10.86 -7.39
C TYR A 69 -4.20 -10.87 -6.60
N PRO A 70 -4.15 -11.45 -5.38
CA PRO A 70 -5.21 -12.19 -4.68
C PRO A 70 -6.15 -11.34 -3.79
N PHE A 71 -6.07 -10.01 -3.83
CA PHE A 71 -6.76 -9.13 -2.89
C PHE A 71 -8.27 -9.02 -3.16
N LYS A 72 -9.08 -9.05 -2.09
CA LYS A 72 -10.54 -8.88 -2.15
C LYS A 72 -10.95 -7.51 -2.69
N THR A 73 -10.25 -6.45 -2.27
CA THR A 73 -10.61 -5.07 -2.60
C THR A 73 -9.40 -4.31 -3.10
N ALA A 74 -9.52 -3.61 -4.22
CA ALA A 74 -8.47 -2.73 -4.73
C ALA A 74 -9.04 -1.44 -5.31
N TYR A 75 -8.28 -0.36 -5.16
CA TYR A 75 -8.62 0.96 -5.68
C TYR A 75 -7.46 1.45 -6.55
N ARG A 76 -7.78 1.72 -7.82
CA ARG A 76 -6.83 2.26 -8.79
C ARG A 76 -7.00 3.78 -8.87
N PHE A 77 -5.89 4.48 -8.81
CA PHE A 77 -5.79 5.93 -8.98
C PHE A 77 -5.29 6.24 -10.41
N ASN A 78 -5.08 7.52 -10.71
CA ASN A 78 -4.42 7.92 -11.97
C ASN A 78 -3.06 7.24 -12.15
N LYS A 79 -2.29 7.12 -11.06
CA LYS A 79 -1.06 6.35 -11.00
C LYS A 79 -1.07 5.42 -9.80
N GLY A 80 -0.70 4.18 -10.03
CA GLY A 80 -0.67 3.15 -9.00
C GLY A 80 -2.06 2.73 -8.47
N TYR A 81 -2.02 1.98 -7.39
CA TYR A 81 -3.18 1.40 -6.73
C TYR A 81 -2.85 1.09 -5.27
N ILE A 82 -3.90 0.96 -4.47
CA ILE A 82 -3.83 0.22 -3.22
C ILE A 82 -4.72 -1.02 -3.31
N ALA A 83 -4.34 -2.09 -2.62
CA ALA A 83 -5.20 -3.25 -2.46
C ALA A 83 -5.23 -3.68 -0.99
N VAL A 84 -6.41 -4.04 -0.52
CA VAL A 84 -6.69 -4.42 0.86
C VAL A 84 -7.37 -5.78 0.87
N ASP A 85 -6.87 -6.66 1.73
CA ASP A 85 -7.44 -7.98 1.98
C ASP A 85 -7.26 -8.33 3.45
N ASP A 86 -8.35 -8.30 4.21
CA ASP A 86 -8.36 -8.46 5.67
C ASP A 86 -7.28 -7.58 6.33
N ARG A 87 -6.23 -8.19 6.88
CA ARG A 87 -5.09 -7.51 7.53
C ARG A 87 -3.94 -7.12 6.60
N PHE A 88 -4.09 -7.25 5.29
CA PHE A 88 -3.02 -6.98 4.33
C PHE A 88 -3.30 -5.71 3.53
N LEU A 89 -2.30 -4.84 3.45
CA LEU A 89 -2.30 -3.64 2.59
C LEU A 89 -1.18 -3.75 1.58
N ARG A 90 -1.51 -3.73 0.30
CA ARG A 90 -0.55 -3.59 -0.79
C ARG A 90 -0.57 -2.18 -1.35
N VAL A 91 0.62 -1.60 -1.48
CA VAL A 91 0.82 -0.22 -1.94
C VAL A 91 1.69 -0.26 -3.20
N SER A 92 1.18 0.30 -4.30
CA SER A 92 1.96 0.50 -5.52
C SER A 92 2.93 1.67 -5.36
N ARG A 93 4.18 1.50 -5.81
CA ARG A 93 5.18 2.59 -5.82
C ARG A 93 4.82 3.75 -6.77
N GLU A 94 3.88 3.54 -7.69
CA GLU A 94 3.53 4.51 -8.72
C GLU A 94 2.55 5.59 -8.23
N ILE A 95 2.01 5.48 -7.01
CA ILE A 95 1.09 6.48 -6.45
C ILE A 95 1.74 7.88 -6.45
N ASP A 96 0.92 8.92 -6.61
CA ASP A 96 1.38 10.30 -6.41
C ASP A 96 1.62 10.52 -4.91
N GLU A 97 2.85 10.85 -4.51
CA GLU A 97 3.27 10.87 -3.10
C GLU A 97 2.46 11.85 -2.23
N ASP A 98 2.07 12.99 -2.80
CA ASP A 98 1.24 14.01 -2.17
C ASP A 98 -0.14 13.50 -1.77
N LYS A 99 -0.65 12.46 -2.46
CA LYS A 99 -1.95 11.84 -2.16
C LYS A 99 -1.84 10.70 -1.15
N LEU A 100 -0.66 10.11 -0.99
CA LEU A 100 -0.48 8.92 -0.15
C LEU A 100 -0.95 9.12 1.30
N PRO A 101 -0.64 10.24 2.00
CA PRO A 101 -1.13 10.44 3.37
C PRO A 101 -2.66 10.43 3.46
N TYR A 102 -3.34 11.09 2.51
CA TYR A 102 -4.79 11.12 2.48
C TYR A 102 -5.37 9.75 2.12
N ILE A 103 -4.78 9.02 1.16
CA ILE A 103 -5.18 7.64 0.84
C ILE A 103 -5.09 6.74 2.08
N LEU A 104 -3.99 6.82 2.83
CA LEU A 104 -3.78 6.05 4.05
C LEU A 104 -4.76 6.46 5.16
N SER A 105 -5.16 7.74 5.23
CA SER A 105 -6.18 8.21 6.19
C SER A 105 -7.57 7.60 5.95
N CYS A 106 -7.85 7.12 4.73
CA CYS A 106 -9.07 6.40 4.41
C CYS A 106 -9.04 4.93 4.86
N ILE A 107 -7.91 4.43 5.38
CA ILE A 107 -7.74 3.04 5.80
C ILE A 107 -7.61 3.01 7.32
N LYS A 108 -8.48 2.27 7.99
CA LYS A 108 -8.51 2.16 9.45
C LYS A 108 -8.32 0.71 9.86
N ILE A 109 -7.78 0.52 11.05
CA ILE A 109 -7.77 -0.78 11.70
C ILE A 109 -9.16 -1.01 12.30
N LYS A 110 -9.76 -2.17 12.02
CA LYS A 110 -11.02 -2.58 12.67
C LYS A 110 -10.79 -2.79 14.16
N GLU A 111 -11.69 -2.23 14.97
CA GLU A 111 -11.65 -2.34 16.43
C GLU A 111 -11.87 -3.78 16.90
#